data_AF-A0A6M6DYW2-F1
#
_entry.id   AF-A0A6M6DYW2-F1
#
_cell.length_a   1.000
_cell.length_b   1.000
_cell.length_c   1.000
_cell.angle_alpha   90.00
_cell.angle_beta   90.00
_cell.angle_gamma   90.00
#
_symmetry.space_group_name_H-M   'P 1'
#
loop_
_entity.id
_entity.type
_entity.pdbx_description
1 polymer ?
#
loop_
_entity_poly.entity_id
_entity_poly.type
_entity_poly.pdbx_seq_one_letter_code
_entity_poly.pdbx_strand_id
1 'polypeptide(L)'
;MGLFKAECGVCNGEAGMTRLKLKKSKAWICSDCLKKAGGIMVVDVGKATVEDVQAILQEKADRIGNDPMSTAEGMYNYCKEHNFGKGFNEKQSLKHFTVLQDNLLKGEKVLMTYIGLNDFQSATKHDNNYAYAITSKRIIYGQKKVAGANFKAVEHGKINDISFETGVLFGTLKIDTPYEKIKVGLDKGSATHINNKIHEVLSELKGESMPVKETQQQVAAALSPADEIKKYKELLDMDAITQEEFDMKKKELLGL
;
A
#
# COMPACT_ATOMS: atom_id res chain seq x y z
N MET A 1 -11.32 42.99 20.12
CA MET A 1 -10.11 43.00 19.27
C MET A 1 -10.24 41.88 18.24
N GLY A 2 -10.55 42.20 16.99
CA GLY A 2 -10.76 41.20 15.94
C GLY A 2 -9.44 40.55 15.55
N LEU A 3 -9.29 39.24 15.81
CA LEU A 3 -8.17 38.47 15.27
C LEU A 3 -8.22 38.54 13.74
N PHE A 4 -7.08 38.89 13.13
CA PHE A 4 -6.88 39.09 11.70
C PHE A 4 -7.37 37.91 10.85
N LYS A 5 -8.65 37.96 10.45
CA LYS A 5 -9.23 37.10 9.43
C LYS A 5 -8.71 37.56 8.07
N ALA A 6 -7.61 36.97 7.64
CA ALA A 6 -7.17 37.09 6.25
C ALA A 6 -7.87 36.02 5.43
N GLU A 7 -8.28 36.38 4.22
CA GLU A 7 -8.89 35.46 3.27
C GLU A 7 -7.81 34.77 2.42
N CYS A 8 -8.01 33.50 2.13
CA CYS A 8 -7.16 32.71 1.25
C CYS A 8 -7.48 33.07 -0.20
N GLY A 9 -6.51 33.58 -0.96
CA GLY A 9 -6.72 33.92 -2.37
C GLY A 9 -6.98 32.71 -3.28
N VAL A 10 -6.72 31.48 -2.80
CA VAL A 10 -6.92 30.26 -3.58
C VAL A 10 -8.34 29.71 -3.45
N CYS A 11 -8.90 29.69 -2.24
CA CYS A 11 -10.21 29.09 -1.95
C CYS A 11 -11.27 30.06 -1.42
N ASN A 12 -10.94 31.34 -1.25
CA ASN A 12 -11.78 32.38 -0.67
C ASN A 12 -12.29 32.06 0.76
N GLY A 13 -11.69 31.09 1.43
CA GLY A 13 -11.96 30.73 2.82
C GLY A 13 -11.05 31.45 3.81
N GLU A 14 -11.30 31.28 5.10
CA GLU A 14 -10.41 31.83 6.14
C GLU A 14 -9.01 31.20 6.07
N ALA A 15 -7.96 32.04 6.00
CA ALA A 15 -6.60 31.55 5.84
C ALA A 15 -5.98 31.01 7.13
N GLY A 16 -6.56 31.34 8.29
CA GLY A 16 -6.06 30.93 9.61
C GLY A 16 -4.72 31.57 9.99
N MET A 17 -4.12 31.13 11.10
CA MET A 17 -2.87 31.70 11.65
C MET A 17 -1.60 31.17 10.98
N THR A 18 -1.63 29.95 10.43
CA THR A 18 -0.50 29.29 9.77
C THR A 18 -0.41 29.57 8.26
N ARG A 19 -1.14 30.60 7.79
CA ARG A 19 -1.15 31.03 6.39
C ARG A 19 0.23 31.49 5.93
N LEU A 20 0.54 31.22 4.66
CA LEU A 20 1.72 31.75 3.99
C LEU A 20 1.32 32.80 2.95
N LYS A 21 2.27 33.62 2.50
CA LYS A 21 2.03 34.63 1.48
C LYS A 21 2.65 34.19 0.15
N LEU A 22 1.82 34.11 -0.89
CA LEU A 22 2.27 33.99 -2.27
C LEU A 22 2.85 35.33 -2.69
N LYS A 23 4.19 35.45 -2.73
CA LYS A 23 4.87 36.75 -2.87
C LYS A 23 4.57 37.42 -4.21
N LYS A 24 4.39 36.64 -5.28
CA LYS A 24 4.17 37.15 -6.65
C LYS A 24 2.79 37.78 -6.82
N SER A 25 1.73 37.11 -6.35
CA SER A 25 0.35 37.63 -6.39
C SER A 25 -0.03 38.48 -5.18
N LYS A 26 0.86 38.57 -4.18
CA LYS A 26 0.64 39.26 -2.89
C LYS A 26 -0.56 38.73 -2.08
N ALA A 27 -1.06 37.54 -2.41
CA ALA A 27 -2.21 36.91 -1.76
C ALA A 27 -1.79 35.97 -0.61
N TRP A 28 -2.69 35.74 0.35
CA TRP A 28 -2.52 34.71 1.37
C TRP A 28 -2.97 33.34 0.85
N ILE A 29 -2.30 32.29 1.29
CA ILE A 29 -2.70 30.89 1.08
C ILE A 29 -2.87 30.21 2.45
N CYS A 30 -4.01 29.55 2.63
CA CYS A 30 -4.29 28.78 3.85
C CYS A 30 -3.47 27.48 3.89
N SER A 31 -3.31 26.92 5.09
CA SER A 31 -2.51 25.69 5.25
C SER A 31 -3.09 24.49 4.49
N ASP A 32 -4.41 24.44 4.30
CA ASP A 32 -5.08 23.32 3.63
C ASP A 32 -4.91 23.36 2.12
N CYS A 33 -5.08 24.53 1.49
CA CYS A 33 -4.77 24.70 0.06
C CYS A 33 -3.30 24.38 -0.21
N LEU A 34 -2.40 24.86 0.65
CA LEU A 34 -0.97 24.57 0.52
C LEU A 34 -0.69 23.06 0.64
N LYS A 35 -1.26 22.38 1.63
CA LYS A 35 -1.12 20.92 1.79
C LYS A 35 -1.68 20.14 0.61
N LYS A 36 -2.89 20.47 0.14
CA LYS A 36 -3.54 19.83 -1.01
C LYS A 36 -2.70 19.99 -2.28
N ALA A 37 -2.09 21.16 -2.47
CA ALA A 37 -1.18 21.43 -3.58
C ALA A 37 0.19 20.73 -3.46
N GLY A 38 0.47 19.97 -2.39
CA GLY A 38 1.73 19.25 -2.19
C GLY A 38 2.71 19.92 -1.23
N GLY A 39 2.30 20.99 -0.55
CA GLY A 39 3.11 21.71 0.41
C GLY A 39 4.18 22.60 -0.23
N ILE A 40 5.08 23.13 0.60
CA ILE A 40 6.19 24.00 0.17
C ILE A 40 7.20 23.30 -0.74
N MET A 41 7.19 21.97 -0.79
CA MET A 41 8.05 21.19 -1.68
C MET A 41 7.59 21.27 -3.14
N VAL A 42 6.31 21.55 -3.37
CA VAL A 42 5.71 21.69 -4.71
C VAL A 42 5.40 23.16 -5.00
N VAL A 43 4.88 23.88 -4.00
CA VAL A 43 4.52 25.30 -4.12
C VAL A 43 5.63 26.18 -3.56
N ASP A 44 6.46 26.73 -4.46
CA ASP A 44 7.38 27.81 -4.10
C ASP A 44 6.58 29.10 -3.85
N VAL A 45 6.26 29.38 -2.59
CA VAL A 45 5.50 30.58 -2.19
C VAL A 45 6.19 31.90 -2.54
N GLY A 46 7.48 31.88 -2.88
CA GLY A 46 8.21 33.04 -3.39
C GLY A 46 7.91 33.35 -4.85
N LYS A 47 7.55 32.34 -5.65
CA LYS A 47 7.40 32.44 -7.11
C LYS A 47 5.98 32.17 -7.62
N ALA A 48 5.19 31.37 -6.89
CA ALA A 48 3.85 30.98 -7.31
C ALA A 48 2.83 32.12 -7.18
N THR A 49 1.87 32.16 -8.10
CA THR A 49 0.65 32.98 -8.00
C THR A 49 -0.54 32.17 -7.48
N VAL A 50 -1.70 32.81 -7.33
CA VAL A 50 -2.94 32.12 -6.97
C VAL A 50 -3.34 31.14 -8.07
N GLU A 51 -3.23 31.57 -9.33
CA GLU A 51 -3.58 30.81 -10.52
C GLU A 51 -2.69 29.57 -10.66
N ASP A 52 -1.38 29.69 -10.37
CA ASP A 52 -0.45 28.55 -10.36
C ASP A 52 -0.93 27.47 -9.37
N VAL A 53 -1.32 27.88 -8.16
CA VAL A 53 -1.82 26.94 -7.13
C VAL A 53 -3.17 26.35 -7.51
N GLN A 54 -4.08 27.16 -8.07
CA GLN A 54 -5.38 26.68 -8.55
C GLN A 54 -5.22 25.66 -9.68
N ALA A 55 -4.28 25.88 -10.61
CA ALA A 55 -3.98 24.92 -11.67
C ALA A 55 -3.48 23.59 -11.11
N ILE A 56 -2.58 23.60 -10.11
CA ILE A 56 -2.13 22.38 -9.42
C ILE A 56 -3.30 21.65 -8.75
N LEU A 57 -4.17 22.38 -8.05
CA LEU A 57 -5.33 21.79 -7.39
C LEU A 57 -6.33 21.21 -8.38
N GLN A 58 -6.55 21.89 -9.50
CA GLN A 58 -7.42 21.41 -10.56
C GLN A 58 -6.85 20.16 -11.23
N GLU A 59 -5.55 20.14 -11.53
CA GLU A 59 -4.90 18.95 -12.10
C GLU A 59 -5.02 17.74 -11.16
N LYS A 60 -4.83 17.95 -9.86
CA LYS A 60 -5.03 16.89 -8.86
C LYS A 60 -6.49 16.44 -8.78
N ALA A 61 -7.45 17.35 -8.80
CA ALA A 61 -8.87 17.02 -8.80
C ALA A 61 -9.26 16.21 -10.06
N ASP A 62 -8.74 16.60 -11.23
CA ASP A 62 -8.94 15.91 -12.50
C ASP A 62 -8.38 14.49 -12.51
N ARG A 63 -7.26 14.25 -11.82
CA ARG A 63 -6.66 12.91 -11.66
C ARG A 63 -7.50 12.00 -10.77
N ILE A 64 -7.98 12.54 -9.65
CA ILE A 64 -8.83 11.81 -8.70
C ILE A 64 -10.19 11.50 -9.34
N GLY A 65 -10.81 12.47 -10.03
CA GLY A 65 -12.17 12.30 -10.54
C GLY A 65 -13.17 11.99 -9.42
N ASN A 66 -14.17 11.16 -9.71
CA ASN A 66 -15.25 10.82 -8.77
C ASN A 66 -15.20 9.36 -8.28
N ASP A 67 -14.16 8.60 -8.65
CA ASP A 67 -14.01 7.20 -8.23
C ASP A 67 -13.57 7.15 -6.75
N PRO A 68 -14.29 6.48 -5.84
CA PRO A 68 -13.84 6.34 -4.45
C PRO A 68 -12.41 5.80 -4.34
N MET A 69 -12.04 4.86 -5.22
CA MET A 69 -10.74 4.20 -5.23
C MET A 69 -9.60 5.04 -5.80
N SER A 70 -9.86 6.27 -6.24
CA SER A 70 -8.79 7.21 -6.59
C SER A 70 -8.29 8.04 -5.41
N THR A 71 -8.94 7.91 -4.24
CA THR A 71 -8.55 8.58 -2.99
C THR A 71 -7.80 7.64 -2.06
N ALA A 72 -6.90 8.18 -1.23
CA ALA A 72 -6.14 7.40 -0.26
C ALA A 72 -7.06 6.69 0.75
N GLU A 73 -8.12 7.38 1.18
CA GLU A 73 -9.15 6.85 2.06
C GLU A 73 -9.92 5.70 1.42
N GLY A 74 -10.36 5.86 0.16
CA GLY A 74 -11.06 4.79 -0.55
C GLY A 74 -10.18 3.57 -0.78
N MET A 75 -8.93 3.77 -1.20
CA MET A 75 -7.95 2.69 -1.33
C MET A 75 -7.72 1.96 0.01
N TYR A 76 -7.56 2.68 1.12
CA TYR A 76 -7.38 2.05 2.42
C TYR A 76 -8.64 1.33 2.92
N ASN A 77 -9.83 1.88 2.65
CA ASN A 77 -11.10 1.25 3.00
C ASN A 77 -11.29 -0.07 2.26
N TYR A 78 -10.98 -0.10 0.96
CA TYR A 78 -10.98 -1.34 0.19
C TYR A 78 -10.09 -2.42 0.81
N CYS A 79 -8.90 -2.06 1.28
CA CYS A 79 -8.03 -3.01 1.99
C CYS A 79 -8.67 -3.56 3.27
N LYS A 80 -9.35 -2.71 4.04
CA LYS A 80 -10.05 -3.12 5.27
C LYS A 80 -11.22 -4.06 4.98
N GLU A 81 -12.02 -3.75 3.96
CA GLU A 81 -13.23 -4.50 3.59
C GLU A 81 -12.91 -5.89 3.02
N HIS A 82 -11.84 -6.00 2.23
CA HIS A 82 -11.43 -7.24 1.58
C HIS A 82 -10.37 -8.04 2.36
N ASN A 83 -9.94 -7.55 3.53
CA ASN A 83 -8.86 -8.14 4.33
C ASN A 83 -7.52 -8.22 3.56
N PHE A 84 -7.13 -7.14 2.88
CA PHE A 84 -5.91 -7.05 2.07
C PHE A 84 -4.76 -6.33 2.81
N GLY A 85 -4.66 -6.58 4.12
CA GLY A 85 -3.66 -5.98 4.98
C GLY A 85 -4.06 -4.59 5.49
N LYS A 86 -3.62 -4.26 6.71
CA LYS A 86 -3.93 -2.98 7.38
C LYS A 86 -2.69 -2.08 7.53
N GLY A 87 -1.52 -2.61 7.23
CA GLY A 87 -0.24 -1.98 7.54
C GLY A 87 -0.01 -1.85 9.04
N PHE A 88 0.90 -0.95 9.42
CA PHE A 88 1.25 -0.74 10.83
C PHE A 88 0.15 0.00 11.61
N ASN A 89 -0.43 1.05 11.03
CA ASN A 89 -1.64 1.71 11.51
C ASN A 89 -2.30 2.53 10.40
N GLU A 90 -3.59 2.87 10.56
CA GLU A 90 -4.38 3.61 9.58
C GLU A 90 -3.74 4.94 9.15
N LYS A 91 -3.23 5.73 10.09
CA LYS A 91 -2.60 7.03 9.77
C LYS A 91 -1.37 6.88 8.86
N GLN A 92 -0.56 5.85 9.09
CA GLN A 92 0.61 5.58 8.26
C GLN A 92 0.20 4.98 6.92
N SER A 93 -0.75 4.06 6.91
CA SER A 93 -1.30 3.43 5.71
C SER A 93 -1.91 4.47 4.75
N LEU A 94 -2.71 5.41 5.27
CA LEU A 94 -3.27 6.52 4.48
C LEU A 94 -2.17 7.37 3.84
N LYS A 95 -1.08 7.66 4.57
CA LYS A 95 0.07 8.38 4.00
C LYS A 95 0.71 7.62 2.83
N HIS A 96 0.80 6.30 2.91
CA HIS A 96 1.33 5.47 1.82
C HIS A 96 0.38 5.49 0.62
N PHE A 97 -0.93 5.39 0.83
CA PHE A 97 -1.92 5.51 -0.24
C PHE A 97 -1.98 6.91 -0.86
N THR A 98 -1.70 7.98 -0.10
CA THR A 98 -1.56 9.33 -0.68
C THR A 98 -0.46 9.37 -1.74
N VAL A 99 0.61 8.59 -1.57
CA VAL A 99 1.67 8.49 -2.60
C VAL A 99 1.11 7.90 -3.90
N LEU A 100 0.22 6.90 -3.82
CA LEU A 100 -0.41 6.33 -5.01
C LEU A 100 -1.38 7.31 -5.64
N GLN A 101 -2.27 7.90 -4.84
CA GLN A 101 -3.22 8.94 -5.27
C GLN A 101 -2.54 10.07 -6.05
N ASP A 102 -1.45 10.63 -5.50
CA ASP A 102 -0.74 11.75 -6.13
C ASP A 102 -0.09 11.36 -7.49
N ASN A 103 0.11 10.06 -7.74
CA ASN A 103 0.76 9.53 -8.95
C ASN A 103 -0.19 8.78 -9.90
N LEU A 104 -1.51 8.77 -9.64
CA LEU A 104 -2.51 8.30 -10.59
C LEU A 104 -2.52 9.20 -11.83
N LEU A 105 -2.61 8.58 -13.00
CA LEU A 105 -2.80 9.30 -14.26
C LEU A 105 -4.28 9.66 -14.44
N LYS A 106 -4.55 10.71 -15.23
CA LYS A 106 -5.92 11.09 -15.58
C LYS A 106 -6.68 9.89 -16.18
N GLY A 107 -7.85 9.58 -15.60
CA GLY A 107 -8.71 8.46 -16.00
C GLY A 107 -8.18 7.06 -15.68
N GLU A 108 -7.08 6.94 -14.92
CA GLU A 108 -6.55 5.64 -14.47
C GLU A 108 -7.42 5.09 -13.33
N LYS A 109 -8.15 4.01 -13.60
CA LYS A 109 -8.98 3.32 -12.60
C LYS A 109 -8.15 2.40 -11.73
N VAL A 110 -8.37 2.40 -10.43
CA VAL A 110 -7.77 1.45 -9.47
C VAL A 110 -8.69 0.25 -9.33
N LEU A 111 -8.16 -0.96 -9.57
CA LEU A 111 -8.95 -2.19 -9.63
C LEU A 111 -8.87 -2.99 -8.32
N MET A 112 -7.73 -2.94 -7.66
CA MET A 112 -7.55 -3.44 -6.31
C MET A 112 -6.38 -2.74 -5.61
N THR A 113 -6.40 -2.76 -4.29
CA THR A 113 -5.30 -2.25 -3.44
C THR A 113 -4.99 -3.23 -2.32
N TYR A 114 -3.76 -3.20 -1.83
CA TYR A 114 -3.33 -3.98 -0.68
C TYR A 114 -2.13 -3.33 0.01
N ILE A 115 -1.83 -3.77 1.24
CA ILE A 115 -0.64 -3.36 1.98
C ILE A 115 0.21 -4.58 2.29
N GLY A 116 1.53 -4.46 2.12
CA GLY A 116 2.47 -5.50 2.49
C GLY A 116 3.88 -4.97 2.74
N LEU A 117 4.73 -5.83 3.32
CA LEU A 117 6.14 -5.55 3.56
C LEU A 117 6.92 -5.64 2.26
N ASN A 118 7.50 -4.53 1.79
CA ASN A 118 8.27 -4.50 0.55
C ASN A 118 9.68 -5.10 0.74
N ASP A 119 10.27 -5.59 -0.36
CA ASP A 119 11.57 -6.26 -0.40
C ASP A 119 11.72 -7.32 0.71
N PHE A 120 10.68 -8.16 0.83
CA PHE A 120 10.59 -9.10 1.93
C PHE A 120 11.62 -10.24 1.79
N GLN A 121 12.46 -10.36 2.83
CA GLN A 121 13.39 -11.48 3.01
C GLN A 121 13.08 -12.25 4.29
N SER A 122 12.72 -11.53 5.36
CA SER A 122 12.24 -12.09 6.63
C SER A 122 11.41 -11.05 7.39
N ALA A 123 10.84 -11.43 8.53
CA ALA A 123 10.09 -10.53 9.42
C ALA A 123 10.90 -9.35 9.97
N THR A 124 12.23 -9.42 9.96
CA THR A 124 13.13 -8.36 10.44
C THR A 124 13.95 -7.71 9.32
N LYS A 125 13.90 -8.28 8.11
CA LYS A 125 14.65 -7.80 6.94
C LYS A 125 13.68 -7.55 5.78
N HIS A 126 13.18 -6.32 5.75
CA HIS A 126 12.24 -5.81 4.76
C HIS A 126 12.23 -4.26 4.79
N ASP A 127 11.65 -3.63 3.77
CA ASP A 127 11.59 -2.18 3.60
C ASP A 127 10.38 -1.51 4.30
N ASN A 128 9.84 -2.16 5.33
CA ASN A 128 8.54 -1.84 5.95
C ASN A 128 7.35 -1.88 4.98
N ASN A 129 6.19 -1.42 5.46
CA ASN A 129 4.94 -1.42 4.71
C ASN A 129 5.00 -0.47 3.51
N TYR A 130 4.48 -0.96 2.38
CA TYR A 130 4.16 -0.20 1.18
C TYR A 130 2.67 -0.36 0.87
N ALA A 131 2.08 0.68 0.28
CA ALA A 131 0.79 0.57 -0.37
C ALA A 131 1.00 0.09 -1.81
N TYR A 132 0.14 -0.81 -2.26
CA TYR A 132 0.12 -1.35 -3.62
C TYR A 132 -1.25 -1.14 -4.24
N ALA A 133 -1.28 -0.90 -5.55
CA ALA A 133 -2.49 -0.86 -6.35
C ALA A 133 -2.24 -1.52 -7.70
N ILE A 134 -3.19 -2.37 -8.13
CA ILE A 134 -3.28 -2.79 -9.53
C ILE A 134 -4.31 -1.89 -10.18
N THR A 135 -3.91 -1.16 -11.22
CA THR A 135 -4.76 -0.22 -11.95
C THR A 135 -5.13 -0.77 -13.32
N SER A 136 -6.01 -0.07 -14.02
CA SER A 136 -6.31 -0.30 -15.45
C SER A 136 -5.09 -0.19 -16.38
N LYS A 137 -3.97 0.40 -15.94
CA LYS A 137 -2.79 0.64 -16.78
C LYS A 137 -1.53 -0.11 -16.32
N ARG A 138 -1.34 -0.26 -15.00
CA ARG A 138 -0.08 -0.72 -14.41
C ARG A 138 -0.27 -1.14 -12.95
N ILE A 139 0.71 -1.82 -12.39
CA ILE A 139 0.88 -1.97 -10.96
C ILE A 139 1.64 -0.75 -10.45
N ILE A 140 1.14 -0.07 -9.44
CA ILE A 140 1.84 1.02 -8.75
C ILE A 140 2.00 0.69 -7.27
N TYR A 141 3.10 1.11 -6.67
CA TYR A 141 3.33 0.91 -5.26
C TYR A 141 4.27 1.97 -4.69
N GLY A 142 4.11 2.25 -3.40
CA GLY A 142 4.78 3.38 -2.81
C GLY A 142 4.73 3.42 -1.30
N GLN A 143 5.67 4.18 -0.76
CA GLN A 143 5.86 4.39 0.66
C GLN A 143 6.15 5.86 0.94
N LYS A 144 5.42 6.42 1.88
CA LYS A 144 5.72 7.74 2.44
C LYS A 144 6.85 7.62 3.46
N LYS A 145 7.93 8.35 3.25
CA LYS A 145 9.04 8.48 4.21
C LYS A 145 8.90 9.75 5.03
N VAL A 146 9.77 9.92 6.03
CA VAL A 146 9.84 11.16 6.83
C VAL A 146 10.10 12.36 5.92
N ALA A 147 11.06 12.22 5.00
CA ALA A 147 11.31 13.17 3.91
C ALA A 147 11.13 12.45 2.57
N GLY A 148 10.30 13.01 1.70
CA GLY A 148 10.01 12.46 0.38
C GLY A 148 9.06 11.25 0.39
N ALA A 149 9.07 10.50 -0.71
CA ALA A 149 8.31 9.28 -0.91
C ALA A 149 9.05 8.38 -1.90
N ASN A 150 8.90 7.07 -1.74
CA ASN A 150 9.24 6.09 -2.75
C ASN A 150 7.98 5.80 -3.58
N PHE A 151 8.11 5.78 -4.91
CA PHE A 151 7.06 5.40 -5.83
C PHE A 151 7.68 4.58 -6.97
N LYS A 152 7.03 3.48 -7.32
CA LYS A 152 7.40 2.63 -8.45
C LYS A 152 6.15 2.23 -9.22
N ALA A 153 6.33 1.95 -10.51
CA ALA A 153 5.27 1.55 -11.40
C ALA A 153 5.77 0.52 -12.42
N VAL A 154 4.99 -0.54 -12.63
CA VAL A 154 5.26 -1.62 -13.57
C VAL A 154 4.05 -1.79 -14.48
N GLU A 155 4.23 -1.57 -15.78
CA GLU A 155 3.20 -1.83 -16.79
C GLU A 155 2.83 -3.31 -16.82
N HIS A 156 1.55 -3.62 -17.04
CA HIS A 156 1.07 -5.01 -17.04
C HIS A 156 1.82 -5.90 -18.04
N GLY A 157 2.16 -5.37 -19.22
CA GLY A 157 2.93 -6.08 -20.25
C GLY A 157 4.40 -6.36 -19.89
N LYS A 158 4.90 -5.83 -18.78
CA LYS A 158 6.25 -6.09 -18.25
C LYS A 158 6.25 -7.08 -17.09
N ILE A 159 5.12 -7.71 -16.81
CA ILE A 159 5.02 -8.77 -15.80
C ILE A 159 5.26 -10.10 -16.50
N ASN A 160 6.30 -10.82 -16.08
CA ASN A 160 6.63 -12.14 -16.60
C ASN A 160 5.87 -13.22 -15.84
N ASP A 161 5.88 -13.14 -14.51
CA ASP A 161 5.24 -14.13 -13.63
C ASP A 161 4.76 -13.48 -12.32
N ILE A 162 3.71 -14.05 -11.75
CA ILE A 162 3.27 -13.76 -10.38
C ILE A 162 3.12 -15.09 -9.66
N SER A 163 3.91 -15.25 -8.60
CA SER A 163 3.92 -16.45 -7.78
C SER A 163 3.70 -16.12 -6.32
N PHE A 164 3.18 -17.09 -5.58
CA PHE A 164 2.89 -16.97 -4.17
C PHE A 164 3.46 -18.16 -3.40
N GLU A 165 4.22 -17.88 -2.36
CA GLU A 165 4.81 -18.88 -1.47
C GLU A 165 4.26 -18.70 -0.07
N THR A 166 3.67 -19.77 0.48
CA THR A 166 3.21 -19.78 1.87
C THR A 166 4.38 -20.04 2.81
N GLY A 167 4.70 -19.07 3.67
CA GLY A 167 5.55 -19.27 4.84
C GLY A 167 4.71 -19.53 6.11
N VAL A 168 5.39 -19.84 7.22
CA VAL A 168 4.73 -20.16 8.50
C VAL A 168 3.97 -18.96 9.06
N LEU A 169 4.61 -17.78 9.05
CA LEU A 169 4.07 -16.53 9.58
C LEU A 169 3.54 -15.57 8.50
N PHE A 170 4.19 -15.54 7.34
CA PHE A 170 3.87 -14.67 6.22
C PHE A 170 3.75 -15.46 4.91
N GLY A 171 2.82 -15.07 4.05
CA GLY A 171 2.88 -15.42 2.63
C GLY A 171 3.80 -14.44 1.90
N THR A 172 4.54 -14.91 0.90
CA THR A 172 5.37 -14.07 0.04
C THR A 172 4.78 -14.04 -1.35
N LEU A 173 4.23 -12.90 -1.74
CA LEU A 173 3.86 -12.61 -3.13
C LEU A 173 5.10 -12.13 -3.89
N LYS A 174 5.36 -12.73 -5.05
CA LYS A 174 6.48 -12.36 -5.93
C LYS A 174 5.93 -11.94 -7.29
N ILE A 175 6.31 -10.74 -7.74
CA ILE A 175 6.02 -10.25 -9.09
C ILE A 175 7.34 -10.13 -9.81
N ASP A 176 7.57 -11.01 -10.77
CA ASP A 176 8.77 -11.05 -11.59
C ASP A 176 8.58 -10.18 -12.84
N THR A 177 9.50 -9.25 -13.04
CA THR A 177 9.59 -8.39 -14.23
C THR A 177 10.93 -8.60 -14.92
N PRO A 178 11.13 -8.13 -16.16
CA PRO A 178 12.43 -8.21 -16.83
C PRO A 178 13.60 -7.56 -16.08
N TYR A 179 13.33 -6.55 -15.25
CA TYR A 179 14.37 -5.72 -14.63
C TYR A 179 14.48 -5.90 -13.12
N GLU A 180 13.37 -6.23 -12.45
CA GLU A 180 13.34 -6.40 -10.99
C GLU A 180 12.35 -7.47 -10.54
N LYS A 181 12.58 -8.00 -9.33
CA LYS A 181 11.66 -8.91 -8.64
C LYS A 181 11.07 -8.19 -7.44
N ILE A 182 9.75 -8.03 -7.41
CA ILE A 182 9.04 -7.41 -6.30
C ILE A 182 8.62 -8.51 -5.34
N LYS A 183 9.18 -8.52 -4.12
CA LYS A 183 8.84 -9.48 -3.06
C LYS A 183 8.05 -8.79 -1.96
N VAL A 184 6.82 -9.24 -1.76
CA VAL A 184 5.89 -8.64 -0.79
C VAL A 184 5.54 -9.66 0.30
N GLY A 185 5.90 -9.35 1.54
CA GLY A 185 5.49 -10.12 2.71
C GLY A 185 4.09 -9.74 3.15
N LEU A 186 3.19 -10.71 3.23
CA LEU A 186 1.77 -10.56 3.55
C LEU A 186 1.45 -11.39 4.78
N ASP A 187 0.70 -10.83 5.73
CA ASP A 187 0.26 -11.61 6.90
C ASP A 187 -0.63 -12.77 6.45
N LYS A 188 -0.61 -13.88 7.18
CA LYS A 188 -1.36 -15.09 6.80
C LYS A 188 -2.86 -14.85 6.59
N GLY A 189 -3.44 -13.89 7.32
CA GLY A 189 -4.85 -13.55 7.20
C GLY A 189 -5.19 -12.88 5.89
N SER A 190 -4.29 -12.06 5.33
CA SER A 190 -4.51 -11.36 4.07
C SER A 190 -3.95 -12.08 2.83
N ALA A 191 -2.90 -12.89 3.01
CA ALA A 191 -2.10 -13.41 1.91
C ALA A 191 -2.90 -14.20 0.87
N THR A 192 -3.75 -15.14 1.30
CA THR A 192 -4.60 -15.94 0.39
C THR A 192 -5.62 -15.08 -0.33
N HIS A 193 -6.24 -14.13 0.38
CA HIS A 193 -7.26 -13.25 -0.18
C HIS A 193 -6.66 -12.32 -1.24
N ILE A 194 -5.49 -11.74 -0.96
CA ILE A 194 -4.74 -10.91 -1.91
C ILE A 194 -4.37 -11.73 -3.14
N ASN A 195 -3.79 -12.92 -2.95
CA ASN A 195 -3.36 -13.77 -4.06
C ASN A 195 -4.52 -14.09 -5.02
N ASN A 196 -5.65 -14.52 -4.48
CA ASN A 196 -6.83 -14.84 -5.28
C ASN A 196 -7.33 -13.62 -6.06
N LYS A 197 -7.40 -12.44 -5.41
CA LYS A 197 -7.89 -11.23 -6.07
C LYS A 197 -6.94 -10.70 -7.14
N ILE A 198 -5.62 -10.82 -6.94
CA ILE A 198 -4.63 -10.45 -7.96
C ILE A 198 -4.84 -11.25 -9.24
N HIS A 199 -5.02 -12.57 -9.13
CA HIS A 199 -5.26 -13.41 -10.31
C HIS A 199 -6.59 -13.10 -10.99
N GLU A 200 -7.65 -12.83 -10.23
CA GLU A 200 -8.94 -12.39 -10.77
C GLU A 200 -8.79 -11.09 -11.58
N VAL A 201 -8.24 -10.04 -10.97
CA VAL A 201 -8.08 -8.72 -11.59
C VAL A 201 -7.19 -8.77 -12.83
N LEU A 202 -6.10 -9.54 -12.79
CA LEU A 202 -5.21 -9.67 -13.94
C LEU A 202 -5.80 -10.52 -15.07
N SER A 203 -6.66 -11.49 -14.77
CA SER A 203 -7.37 -12.27 -15.79
C SER A 203 -8.41 -11.41 -16.51
N GLU A 204 -9.16 -10.60 -15.74
CA GLU A 204 -10.09 -9.61 -16.31
C GLU A 204 -9.38 -8.61 -17.22
N LEU A 205 -8.21 -8.13 -16.82
CA LEU A 205 -7.39 -7.23 -17.64
C LEU A 205 -6.90 -7.87 -18.95
N LYS A 206 -6.69 -9.19 -18.98
CA LYS A 206 -6.32 -9.94 -20.18
C LYS A 206 -7.52 -10.26 -21.09
N GLY A 207 -8.74 -10.01 -20.62
CA GLY A 207 -9.97 -10.39 -21.34
C GLY A 207 -10.18 -11.91 -21.39
N GLU A 208 -9.54 -12.66 -20.50
CA GLU A 208 -9.68 -14.11 -20.40
C GLU A 208 -10.88 -14.42 -19.47
N SER A 209 -11.98 -14.92 -20.04
CA SER A 209 -13.08 -15.47 -19.25
C SER A 209 -12.62 -16.73 -18.53
N MET A 210 -12.36 -16.66 -17.22
CA MET A 210 -12.12 -17.87 -16.43
C MET A 210 -13.44 -18.64 -16.26
N PRO A 211 -13.47 -19.98 -16.45
CA PRO A 211 -14.50 -20.80 -15.84
C PRO A 211 -14.30 -20.76 -14.33
N VAL A 212 -15.31 -20.29 -13.61
CA VAL A 212 -15.35 -20.34 -12.14
C VAL A 212 -15.24 -21.80 -11.71
N LYS A 213 -14.05 -22.24 -11.29
CA LYS A 213 -13.93 -23.43 -10.45
C LYS A 213 -14.21 -23.00 -9.02
N GLU A 214 -15.47 -23.10 -8.63
CA GLU A 214 -15.82 -23.28 -7.22
C GLU A 214 -15.02 -24.48 -6.72
N THR A 215 -13.98 -24.22 -5.94
CA THR A 215 -13.30 -25.27 -5.19
C THR A 215 -13.55 -24.98 -3.72
N GLN A 216 -14.71 -25.44 -3.24
CA GLN A 216 -14.83 -25.85 -1.85
C GLN A 216 -13.85 -27.01 -1.65
N GLN A 217 -12.67 -26.74 -1.10
CA GLN A 217 -11.79 -27.78 -0.59
C GLN A 217 -11.54 -27.56 0.89
N GLN A 218 -12.25 -28.39 1.66
CA GLN A 218 -11.98 -28.70 3.06
C GLN A 218 -10.50 -29.00 3.24
N VAL A 219 -9.83 -28.20 4.08
CA VAL A 219 -8.45 -28.47 4.50
C VAL A 219 -8.51 -29.49 5.64
N ALA A 220 -8.58 -30.77 5.29
CA ALA A 220 -8.08 -31.85 6.14
C ALA A 220 -6.64 -32.14 5.71
N ALA A 221 -5.71 -31.26 6.11
CA ALA A 221 -4.28 -31.52 5.94
C ALA A 221 -3.80 -32.32 7.15
N ALA A 222 -3.54 -33.61 6.96
CA ALA A 222 -2.72 -34.38 7.87
C ALA A 222 -1.34 -33.71 7.95
N LEU A 223 -1.00 -33.15 9.12
CA LEU A 223 0.29 -32.56 9.40
C LEU A 223 1.34 -33.67 9.42
N SER A 224 2.40 -33.53 8.64
CA SER A 224 3.51 -34.47 8.74
C SER A 224 4.26 -34.23 10.06
N PRO A 225 4.79 -35.27 10.73
CA PRO A 225 5.56 -35.07 11.96
C PRO A 225 6.75 -34.12 11.81
N ALA A 226 7.29 -34.01 10.60
CA ALA A 226 8.35 -33.06 10.25
C ALA A 226 7.88 -31.59 10.38
N ASP A 227 6.64 -31.29 10.03
CA ASP A 227 6.07 -29.94 10.13
C ASP A 227 5.87 -29.52 11.59
N GLU A 228 5.56 -30.46 12.48
CA GLU A 228 5.42 -30.19 13.91
C GLU A 228 6.78 -30.00 14.58
N ILE A 229 7.80 -30.80 14.23
CA ILE A 229 9.17 -30.64 14.73
C ILE A 229 9.73 -29.27 14.36
N LYS A 230 9.42 -28.77 13.15
CA LYS A 230 9.85 -27.43 12.72
C LYS A 230 9.21 -26.32 13.56
N LYS A 231 7.93 -26.43 13.92
CA LYS A 231 7.24 -25.47 14.81
C LYS A 231 7.88 -25.40 16.20
N TYR A 232 8.20 -26.54 16.79
CA TYR A 232 8.85 -26.58 18.11
C TYR A 232 10.27 -25.99 18.07
N LYS A 233 10.99 -26.13 16.95
CA LYS A 233 12.35 -25.58 16.82
C LYS A 233 12.35 -24.06 16.81
N GLU A 234 11.34 -23.47 16.17
CA GLU A 234 11.15 -22.01 16.14
C GLU A 234 10.77 -21.45 17.52
N LEU A 235 9.97 -22.17 18.32
CA LEU A 235 9.67 -21.79 19.72
C LEU A 235 10.93 -21.80 20.59
N LEU A 236 11.82 -22.77 20.37
CA LEU A 236 13.11 -22.86 21.04
C LEU A 236 14.04 -21.70 20.63
N ASP A 237 14.09 -21.37 19.34
CA ASP A 237 14.92 -20.27 18.82
C ASP A 237 14.42 -18.88 19.27
N MET A 238 13.17 -18.78 19.72
CA MET A 238 12.58 -17.58 20.31
C MET A 238 12.68 -17.54 21.84
N ASP A 239 13.41 -18.47 22.47
CA ASP A 239 13.50 -18.66 23.92
C ASP A 239 12.11 -18.82 24.61
N ALA A 240 11.09 -19.22 23.86
CA ALA A 240 9.73 -19.42 24.36
C ALA A 240 9.57 -20.80 25.03
N ILE A 241 10.41 -21.77 24.66
CA ILE A 241 10.55 -23.08 25.30
C ILE A 241 12.03 -23.41 25.49
N THR A 242 12.30 -24.31 26.42
CA THR A 242 13.65 -24.80 26.69
C THR A 242 14.08 -25.89 25.71
N GLN A 243 15.40 -26.11 25.60
CA GLN A 243 15.98 -27.16 24.76
C GLN A 243 15.45 -28.55 25.15
N GLU A 244 15.22 -28.80 26.44
CA GLU A 244 14.69 -30.05 26.97
C GLU A 244 13.23 -30.29 26.56
N GLU A 245 12.38 -29.25 26.57
CA GLU A 245 10.99 -29.32 26.11
C GLU A 245 10.89 -29.57 24.60
N PHE A 246 11.79 -28.95 23.83
CA PHE A 246 11.91 -29.19 22.39
C PHE A 246 12.27 -30.65 22.09
N ASP A 247 13.31 -31.18 22.74
CA ASP A 247 13.82 -32.52 22.47
C ASP A 247 12.84 -33.62 22.88
N MET A 248 12.07 -33.41 23.95
CA MET A 248 11.00 -34.31 24.37
C MET A 248 9.89 -34.39 23.31
N LYS A 249 9.41 -33.23 22.81
CA LYS A 249 8.38 -33.20 21.77
C LYS A 249 8.87 -33.74 20.43
N LYS A 250 10.14 -33.49 20.09
CA LYS A 250 10.74 -34.03 18.86
C LYS A 250 10.79 -35.57 18.86
N LYS A 251 11.10 -36.20 20.00
CA LYS A 251 11.10 -37.67 20.12
C LYS A 251 9.70 -38.26 19.99
N GLU A 252 8.73 -37.65 20.66
CA GLU A 252 7.31 -38.03 20.58
C GLU A 252 6.79 -37.99 19.14
N LEU A 253 7.13 -36.93 18.39
CA LEU A 253 6.72 -36.74 17.00
C LEU A 253 7.44 -37.69 16.03
N LEU A 254 8.67 -38.10 16.33
CA LEU A 254 9.41 -39.09 15.53
C LEU A 254 9.07 -40.55 15.90
N GLY A 255 8.27 -40.77 16.95
CA GLY A 255 7.93 -42.11 17.45
C GLY A 255 9.12 -42.86 18.06
N LEU A 256 10.04 -42.15 18.72
CA LEU A 256 11.31 -42.66 19.28
C LEU A 256 11.35 -42.62 20.81
#